data_AF-A0A3B9TR78-F1
#
_entry.id   AF-A0A3B9TR78-F1
#
_cell.length_a   1.000
_cell.length_b   1.000
_cell.length_c   1.000
_cell.angle_alpha   90.00
_cell.angle_beta   90.00
_cell.angle_gamma   90.00
#
_symmetry.space_group_name_H-M   'P 1'
#
loop_
_entity.id
_entity.type
_entity.pdbx_description
1 polymer ?
#
loop_
_entity_poly.entity_id
_entity_poly.type
_entity_poly.pdbx_seq_one_letter_code
_entity_poly.pdbx_strand_id
1 'polypeptide(L)'
;MPRREKIAFVGTGGTISMTFNGRQNGFVPTKAAGALLELLPPEAKNELEIIDWSHQPSSHYTIRMTTDLVDLLAQLVQEGCKGVVVSCGTDALEEMAYLTDLLWPYPQPVVFTGAMTPVSQLSSDAAINLWQAIQAASSEALWGMGAVACFQDQIFAASEIMKEVSHRRDAFSAPGRGPIGEFVDGRIHVSRKPNRPPSLDRGINPSKDVEILWASMGGGTRTLACLASDSGLDGLVLAGFGGGNVPPSWVQYIKALLKSGTQIVITSRCPRGYVITPYGFEGSARKLMELGVLEGGSLRPEQARLRLSVGLGAGYKGDKLQEYLLSGE
;
A
#
# COMPACT_ATOMS: atom_id res chain seq x y z
N MET A 1 30.21 3.21 -14.69
CA MET A 1 30.04 4.65 -14.40
C MET A 1 28.79 4.80 -13.54
N PRO A 2 28.73 5.73 -12.57
CA PRO A 2 27.51 5.96 -11.79
C PRO A 2 26.36 6.30 -12.75
N ARG A 3 25.19 5.68 -12.55
CA ARG A 3 24.06 5.64 -13.50
C ARG A 3 23.22 6.92 -13.43
N ARG A 4 23.89 8.06 -13.29
CA ARG A 4 23.28 9.37 -13.13
C ARG A 4 22.36 9.61 -14.32
N GLU A 5 21.11 9.96 -14.03
CA GLU A 5 20.05 10.37 -14.97
C GLU A 5 19.08 9.32 -15.50
N LYS A 6 19.23 8.03 -15.17
CA LYS A 6 18.25 7.00 -15.57
C LYS A 6 17.02 6.93 -14.67
N ILE A 7 15.93 6.39 -15.21
CA ILE A 7 14.78 5.88 -14.45
C ILE A 7 14.87 4.38 -14.35
N ALA A 8 14.76 3.84 -13.14
CA ALA A 8 14.68 2.40 -12.96
C ALA A 8 13.25 1.92 -13.22
N PHE A 9 13.08 0.91 -14.07
CA PHE A 9 11.85 0.18 -14.27
C PHE A 9 11.95 -1.22 -13.65
N VAL A 10 11.23 -1.43 -12.56
CA VAL A 10 11.24 -2.67 -11.78
C VAL A 10 9.96 -3.46 -12.04
N GLY A 11 10.12 -4.61 -12.67
CA GLY A 11 9.04 -5.56 -12.89
C GLY A 11 8.82 -6.46 -11.67
N THR A 12 7.60 -6.45 -11.13
CA THR A 12 7.17 -7.33 -10.04
C THR A 12 6.00 -8.22 -10.48
N GLY A 13 5.78 -8.40 -11.78
CA GLY A 13 4.69 -9.19 -12.35
C GLY A 13 3.37 -8.41 -12.46
N GLY A 14 2.24 -9.09 -12.26
CA GLY A 14 0.90 -8.53 -12.39
C GLY A 14 0.30 -8.62 -13.79
N THR A 15 -0.98 -8.25 -13.92
CA THR A 15 -1.78 -8.32 -15.16
C THR A 15 -1.10 -7.64 -16.35
N ILE A 16 -0.33 -6.58 -16.10
CA ILE A 16 0.43 -5.85 -17.11
C ILE A 16 1.47 -6.73 -17.83
N SER A 17 1.89 -7.84 -17.22
CA SER A 17 2.83 -8.81 -17.79
C SER A 17 2.21 -10.20 -18.08
N MET A 18 0.88 -10.33 -18.01
CA MET A 18 0.20 -11.61 -18.23
C MET A 18 -0.25 -11.82 -19.67
N THR A 19 -0.16 -13.07 -20.16
CA THR A 19 -0.80 -13.52 -21.41
C THR A 19 -1.65 -14.77 -21.17
N PHE A 20 -2.58 -15.03 -22.10
CA PHE A 20 -3.46 -16.20 -22.00
C PHE A 20 -2.69 -17.50 -22.21
N ASN A 21 -2.82 -18.44 -21.28
CA ASN A 21 -2.26 -19.78 -21.37
C ASN A 21 -3.38 -20.81 -21.52
N GLY A 22 -3.51 -21.39 -22.72
CA GLY A 22 -4.55 -22.37 -23.03
C GLY A 22 -4.47 -23.69 -22.22
N ARG A 23 -3.31 -24.03 -21.65
CA ARG A 23 -3.17 -25.23 -20.79
C ARG A 23 -3.75 -25.02 -19.40
N GLN A 24 -3.65 -23.79 -18.88
CA GLN A 24 -4.18 -23.43 -17.55
C GLN A 24 -5.56 -22.76 -17.63
N ASN A 25 -6.06 -22.55 -18.85
CA ASN A 25 -7.33 -21.87 -19.15
C ASN A 25 -7.47 -20.52 -18.42
N GLY A 26 -6.41 -19.71 -18.45
CA GLY A 26 -6.36 -18.44 -17.73
C GLY A 26 -5.17 -17.58 -18.13
N PHE A 27 -5.16 -16.33 -17.66
CA PHE A 27 -4.04 -15.41 -17.81
C PHE A 27 -2.99 -15.70 -16.74
N VAL A 28 -1.73 -15.82 -17.16
CA VAL A 28 -0.61 -16.16 -16.26
C VAL A 28 0.56 -15.22 -16.53
N PRO A 29 1.44 -14.97 -15.55
CA PRO A 29 2.66 -14.18 -15.77
C PRO A 29 3.53 -14.86 -16.82
N THR A 30 3.76 -14.19 -17.96
CA THR A 30 4.56 -14.75 -19.07
C THR A 30 5.58 -13.76 -19.64
N LYS A 31 5.39 -12.45 -19.42
CA LYS A 31 6.31 -11.43 -19.91
C LYS A 31 7.27 -10.97 -18.81
N ALA A 32 8.56 -11.00 -19.11
CA ALA A 32 9.58 -10.30 -18.32
C ALA A 32 9.41 -8.78 -18.44
N ALA A 33 9.92 -8.01 -17.48
CA ALA A 33 9.89 -6.54 -17.51
C ALA A 33 10.38 -5.96 -18.85
N GLY A 34 11.46 -6.51 -19.41
CA GLY A 34 12.02 -6.06 -20.69
C GLY A 34 11.06 -6.19 -21.88
N ALA A 35 10.13 -7.15 -21.86
CA ALA A 35 9.13 -7.31 -22.92
C ALA A 35 8.03 -6.23 -22.87
N LEU A 36 7.88 -5.53 -21.74
CA LEU A 36 6.94 -4.41 -21.63
C LEU A 36 7.49 -3.14 -22.31
N LEU A 37 8.79 -3.08 -22.59
CA LEU A 37 9.36 -1.99 -23.38
C LEU A 37 8.80 -1.91 -24.80
N GLU A 38 8.28 -3.02 -25.35
CA GLU A 38 7.65 -3.00 -26.68
C GLU A 38 6.44 -2.04 -26.73
N LEU A 39 5.86 -1.72 -25.57
CA LEU A 39 4.76 -0.76 -25.44
C LEU A 39 5.24 0.71 -25.50
N LEU A 40 6.54 0.95 -25.41
CA LEU A 40 7.11 2.29 -25.26
C LEU A 40 7.75 2.79 -26.56
N PRO A 41 7.72 4.12 -26.80
CA PRO A 41 8.51 4.75 -27.86
C PRO A 41 10.01 4.38 -27.76
N PRO A 42 10.73 4.21 -28.88
CA PRO A 42 12.15 3.85 -28.87
C PRO A 42 13.04 4.77 -28.03
N GLU A 43 12.73 6.07 -28.01
CA GLU A 43 13.54 7.10 -27.36
C GLU A 43 13.57 6.90 -25.84
N ALA A 44 12.42 6.54 -25.25
CA ALA A 44 12.30 6.33 -23.81
C ALA A 44 13.08 5.11 -23.31
N LYS A 45 13.34 4.12 -24.18
CA LYS A 45 14.05 2.89 -23.78
C LYS A 45 15.50 3.15 -23.35
N ASN A 46 16.14 4.17 -23.94
CA ASN A 46 17.54 4.49 -23.65
C ASN A 46 17.73 5.12 -22.26
N GLU A 47 16.67 5.73 -21.72
CA GLU A 47 16.65 6.41 -20.42
C GLU A 47 16.31 5.45 -19.27
N LEU A 48 15.94 4.21 -19.60
CA LEU A 48 15.55 3.21 -18.61
C LEU A 48 16.72 2.32 -18.18
N GLU A 49 16.65 1.92 -16.93
CA GLU A 49 17.33 0.76 -16.39
C GLU A 49 16.29 -0.28 -15.99
N ILE A 50 16.41 -1.51 -16.49
CA ILE A 50 15.35 -2.51 -16.35
C ILE A 50 15.79 -3.58 -15.36
N ILE A 51 14.90 -3.88 -14.43
CA ILE A 51 15.13 -4.86 -13.39
C ILE A 51 13.94 -5.80 -13.35
N ASP A 52 14.21 -7.05 -13.68
CA ASP A 52 13.23 -8.11 -13.61
C ASP A 52 13.33 -8.78 -12.23
N TRP A 53 12.57 -8.26 -11.26
CA TRP A 53 12.74 -8.62 -9.85
C TRP A 53 11.85 -9.79 -9.42
N SER A 54 10.57 -9.77 -9.81
CA SER A 54 9.60 -10.81 -9.43
C SER A 54 8.48 -10.96 -10.46
N HIS A 55 7.86 -12.13 -10.49
CA HIS A 55 6.79 -12.50 -11.44
C HIS A 55 5.53 -12.98 -10.71
N GLN A 56 5.42 -12.69 -9.41
CA GLN A 56 4.31 -13.17 -8.58
C GLN A 56 2.98 -12.45 -8.88
N PRO A 57 1.84 -13.15 -8.77
CA PRO A 57 0.53 -12.50 -8.60
C PRO A 57 0.55 -11.53 -7.42
N SER A 58 -0.14 -10.39 -7.52
CA SER A 58 -0.07 -9.37 -6.46
C SER A 58 -0.56 -9.88 -5.10
N SER A 59 -1.52 -10.81 -5.10
CA SER A 59 -2.04 -11.45 -3.89
C SER A 59 -1.04 -12.33 -3.13
N HIS A 60 0.13 -12.62 -3.71
CA HIS A 60 1.19 -13.39 -3.06
C HIS A 60 2.24 -12.50 -2.36
N TYR A 61 2.21 -11.18 -2.57
CA TYR A 61 3.16 -10.30 -1.92
C TYR A 61 2.91 -10.24 -0.42
N THR A 62 4.01 -10.26 0.33
CA THR A 62 4.03 -10.11 1.78
C THR A 62 4.70 -8.80 2.17
N ILE A 63 4.54 -8.40 3.43
CA ILE A 63 5.29 -7.28 4.02
C ILE A 63 6.80 -7.49 3.84
N ARG A 64 7.29 -8.71 4.04
CA ARG A 64 8.71 -9.03 3.87
C ARG A 64 9.18 -8.81 2.45
N MET A 65 8.48 -9.40 1.47
CA MET A 65 8.84 -9.25 0.06
C MET A 65 8.79 -7.78 -0.38
N THR A 66 7.81 -7.02 0.10
CA THR A 66 7.71 -5.59 -0.21
C THR A 66 8.84 -4.80 0.45
N THR A 67 9.28 -5.17 1.66
CA THR A 67 10.46 -4.56 2.30
C THR A 67 11.73 -4.85 1.49
N ASP A 68 11.91 -6.09 1.02
CA ASP A 68 13.02 -6.47 0.14
C ASP A 68 12.98 -5.67 -1.20
N LEU A 69 11.79 -5.40 -1.72
CA LEU A 69 11.60 -4.50 -2.87
C LEU A 69 12.08 -3.08 -2.54
N VAL A 70 11.65 -2.51 -1.41
CA VAL A 70 12.07 -1.16 -0.98
C VAL A 70 13.58 -1.04 -0.87
N ASP A 71 14.25 -2.05 -0.31
CA ASP A 71 15.72 -2.08 -0.20
C ASP A 71 16.40 -2.02 -1.58
N LEU A 72 15.86 -2.78 -2.56
CA LEU A 72 16.31 -2.70 -3.95
C LEU A 72 16.06 -1.30 -4.54
N LEU A 73 14.86 -0.72 -4.38
CA LEU A 73 14.56 0.60 -4.92
C LEU A 73 15.50 1.67 -4.35
N ALA A 74 15.81 1.57 -3.05
CA ALA A 74 16.71 2.47 -2.36
C ALA A 74 18.14 2.34 -2.91
N GLN A 75 18.61 1.12 -3.20
CA GLN A 75 19.89 0.90 -3.84
C GLN A 75 19.97 1.60 -5.21
N LEU A 76 18.93 1.50 -6.03
CA LEU A 76 18.92 2.09 -7.37
C LEU A 76 19.02 3.61 -7.37
N VAL A 77 18.32 4.25 -6.43
CA VAL A 77 18.40 5.69 -6.24
C VAL A 77 19.78 6.10 -5.72
N GLN A 78 20.37 5.31 -4.80
CA GLN A 78 21.74 5.53 -4.33
C GLN A 78 22.79 5.38 -5.44
N GLU A 79 22.53 4.51 -6.42
CA GLU A 79 23.38 4.31 -7.60
C GLU A 79 23.19 5.40 -8.68
N GLY A 80 22.21 6.30 -8.49
CA GLY A 80 22.05 7.53 -9.26
C GLY A 80 20.76 7.65 -10.07
N CYS A 81 19.80 6.73 -9.92
CA CYS A 81 18.50 6.84 -10.60
C CYS A 81 17.72 8.07 -10.10
N LYS A 82 17.06 8.79 -11.02
CA LYS A 82 16.27 10.00 -10.71
C LYS A 82 14.85 9.71 -10.22
N GLY A 83 14.38 8.48 -10.44
CA GLY A 83 13.08 7.98 -10.04
C GLY A 83 12.97 6.49 -10.35
N VAL A 84 11.92 5.87 -9.82
CA VAL A 84 11.67 4.43 -9.99
C VAL A 84 10.23 4.20 -10.41
N VAL A 85 10.01 3.36 -11.40
CA VAL A 85 8.70 2.81 -11.78
C VAL A 85 8.63 1.37 -11.33
N VAL A 86 7.55 1.01 -10.64
CA VAL A 86 7.25 -0.36 -10.21
C VAL A 86 5.98 -0.82 -10.92
N SER A 87 6.09 -1.81 -11.80
CA SER A 87 4.90 -2.47 -12.35
C SER A 87 4.51 -3.66 -11.48
N CYS A 88 3.30 -3.65 -10.93
CA CYS A 88 2.78 -4.74 -10.11
C CYS A 88 1.33 -5.10 -10.47
N GLY A 89 0.83 -6.18 -9.85
CA GLY A 89 -0.58 -6.54 -9.96
C GLY A 89 -1.46 -5.60 -9.13
N THR A 90 -2.65 -5.32 -9.63
CA THR A 90 -3.51 -4.26 -9.07
C THR A 90 -4.13 -4.60 -7.71
N ASP A 91 -4.10 -5.86 -7.26
CA ASP A 91 -4.86 -6.27 -6.07
C ASP A 91 -4.21 -5.87 -4.75
N ALA A 92 -2.87 -5.89 -4.70
CA ALA A 92 -2.10 -5.47 -3.52
C ALA A 92 -1.35 -4.14 -3.74
N LEU A 93 -1.67 -3.42 -4.82
CA LEU A 93 -0.92 -2.24 -5.24
C LEU A 93 -0.98 -1.13 -4.19
N GLU A 94 -2.16 -0.86 -3.63
CA GLU A 94 -2.31 0.19 -2.61
C GLU A 94 -1.50 -0.12 -1.34
N GLU A 95 -1.45 -1.40 -0.94
CA GLU A 95 -0.68 -1.85 0.22
C GLU A 95 0.83 -1.80 -0.05
N MET A 96 1.28 -2.26 -1.22
CA MET A 96 2.69 -2.21 -1.61
C MET A 96 3.18 -0.77 -1.72
N ALA A 97 2.39 0.10 -2.35
CA ALA A 97 2.72 1.52 -2.50
C ALA A 97 2.77 2.20 -1.14
N TYR A 98 1.80 1.95 -0.25
CA TYR A 98 1.77 2.58 1.06
C TYR A 98 2.90 2.11 1.97
N LEU A 99 3.18 0.79 2.01
CA LEU A 99 4.33 0.27 2.75
C LEU A 99 5.65 0.84 2.22
N THR A 100 5.77 0.99 0.90
CA THR A 100 6.93 1.67 0.30
C THR A 100 7.01 3.11 0.77
N ASP A 101 5.91 3.87 0.75
CA ASP A 101 5.88 5.27 1.17
C ASP A 101 6.36 5.47 2.62
N LEU A 102 5.92 4.59 3.53
CA LEU A 102 6.32 4.60 4.95
C LEU A 102 7.82 4.37 5.15
N LEU A 103 8.45 3.59 4.26
CA LEU A 103 9.85 3.18 4.32
C LEU A 103 10.75 3.99 3.37
N TRP A 104 10.21 5.02 2.70
CA TRP A 104 10.92 5.75 1.64
C TRP A 104 11.42 7.14 2.09
N PRO A 105 12.71 7.28 2.45
CA PRO A 105 13.28 8.54 2.91
C PRO A 105 13.82 9.43 1.78
N TYR A 106 13.79 8.97 0.53
CA TYR A 106 14.41 9.67 -0.58
C TYR A 106 13.46 10.69 -1.23
N PRO A 107 14.00 11.81 -1.77
CA PRO A 107 13.18 12.75 -2.52
C PRO A 107 12.75 12.19 -3.88
N GLN A 108 13.48 11.25 -4.47
CA GLN A 108 13.14 10.66 -5.77
C GLN A 108 11.79 9.93 -5.70
N PRO A 109 10.90 10.11 -6.69
CA PRO A 109 9.60 9.46 -6.68
C PRO A 109 9.72 7.95 -6.93
N VAL A 110 8.85 7.19 -6.26
CA VAL A 110 8.55 5.79 -6.62
C VAL A 110 7.13 5.75 -7.17
N VAL A 111 6.98 5.37 -8.44
CA VAL A 111 5.70 5.36 -9.14
C VAL A 111 5.24 3.92 -9.34
N PHE A 112 4.23 3.52 -8.60
CA PHE A 112 3.53 2.26 -8.79
C PHE A 112 2.56 2.36 -9.96
N THR A 113 2.53 1.33 -10.80
CA THR A 113 1.59 1.23 -11.90
C THR A 113 1.26 -0.23 -12.23
N GLY A 114 0.31 -0.45 -13.12
CA GLY A 114 -0.17 -1.76 -13.52
C GLY A 114 -1.19 -1.66 -14.63
N ALA A 115 -1.97 -2.72 -14.81
CA ALA A 115 -3.06 -2.74 -15.78
C ALA A 115 -4.26 -3.51 -15.20
N MET A 116 -5.47 -3.01 -15.40
CA MET A 116 -6.69 -3.75 -15.11
C MET A 116 -7.00 -4.78 -16.20
N THR A 117 -6.52 -4.55 -17.43
CA THR A 117 -6.75 -5.41 -18.59
C THR A 117 -5.42 -5.99 -19.10
N PRO A 118 -5.30 -7.33 -19.29
CA PRO A 118 -4.06 -7.97 -19.72
C PRO A 118 -3.48 -7.35 -20.99
N VAL A 119 -2.14 -7.22 -21.04
CA VAL A 119 -1.41 -6.55 -22.13
C VAL A 119 -1.67 -7.12 -23.53
N SER A 120 -2.04 -8.39 -23.63
CA SER A 120 -2.36 -9.03 -24.90
C SER A 120 -3.73 -8.65 -25.47
N GLN A 121 -4.59 -7.97 -24.69
CA GLN A 121 -5.92 -7.58 -25.13
C GLN A 121 -5.89 -6.19 -25.79
N LEU A 122 -6.71 -6.01 -26.82
CA LEU A 122 -6.79 -4.76 -27.59
C LEU A 122 -7.15 -3.54 -26.71
N SER A 123 -8.00 -3.75 -25.70
CA SER A 123 -8.47 -2.70 -24.79
C SER A 123 -7.58 -2.50 -23.56
N SER A 124 -6.32 -2.97 -23.61
CA SER A 124 -5.40 -2.89 -22.48
C SER A 124 -5.04 -1.45 -22.13
N ASP A 125 -5.05 -1.15 -20.84
CA ASP A 125 -4.55 0.08 -20.22
C ASP A 125 -3.04 0.01 -19.92
N ALA A 126 -2.37 -1.11 -20.19
CA ALA A 126 -0.96 -1.33 -19.89
C ALA A 126 -0.02 -0.29 -20.50
N ALA A 127 -0.19 0.01 -21.79
CA ALA A 127 0.73 0.90 -22.51
C ALA A 127 0.67 2.33 -21.99
N ILE A 128 -0.56 2.87 -21.82
CA ILE A 128 -0.75 4.24 -21.36
C ILE A 128 -0.31 4.41 -19.89
N ASN A 129 -0.68 3.47 -19.02
CA ASN A 129 -0.31 3.51 -17.60
C ASN A 129 1.22 3.43 -17.45
N LEU A 130 1.90 2.53 -18.17
CA LEU A 130 3.36 2.41 -18.11
C LEU A 130 4.07 3.65 -18.64
N TRP A 131 3.62 4.18 -19.79
CA TRP A 131 4.17 5.40 -20.37
C TRP A 131 4.07 6.57 -19.39
N GLN A 132 2.89 6.79 -18.81
CA GLN A 132 2.67 7.86 -17.85
C GLN A 132 3.44 7.65 -16.54
N ALA A 133 3.57 6.41 -16.07
CA ALA A 133 4.37 6.13 -14.89
C ALA A 133 5.85 6.48 -15.09
N ILE A 134 6.40 6.25 -16.29
CA ILE A 134 7.77 6.66 -16.65
C ILE A 134 7.88 8.19 -16.65
N GLN A 135 6.93 8.88 -17.30
CA GLN A 135 6.91 10.35 -17.30
C GLN A 135 6.81 10.93 -15.88
N ALA A 136 6.02 10.29 -15.01
CA ALA A 136 5.90 10.64 -13.61
C ALA A 136 7.22 10.44 -12.85
N ALA A 137 7.88 9.29 -13.03
CA ALA A 137 9.17 9.02 -12.38
C ALA A 137 10.28 9.98 -12.84
N SER A 138 10.21 10.46 -14.09
CA SER A 138 11.12 11.48 -14.64
C SER A 138 10.83 12.92 -14.18
N SER A 139 9.69 13.16 -13.52
CA SER A 139 9.25 14.51 -13.18
C SER A 139 9.80 14.99 -11.84
N GLU A 140 10.60 16.06 -11.87
CA GLU A 140 11.04 16.75 -10.65
C GLU A 140 9.88 17.34 -9.85
N ALA A 141 8.73 17.59 -10.47
CA ALA A 141 7.52 18.06 -9.77
C ALA A 141 6.99 17.04 -8.76
N LEU A 142 7.34 15.76 -8.91
CA LEU A 142 6.98 14.70 -7.97
C LEU A 142 8.08 14.40 -6.93
N TRP A 143 9.19 15.14 -6.94
CA TRP A 143 10.20 14.98 -5.90
C TRP A 143 9.66 15.38 -4.52
N GLY A 144 9.91 14.54 -3.52
CA GLY A 144 9.41 14.68 -2.16
C GLY A 144 7.97 14.21 -1.96
N MET A 145 7.28 13.75 -3.01
CA MET A 145 5.91 13.21 -2.91
C MET A 145 5.87 11.78 -2.38
N GLY A 146 7.02 11.12 -2.23
CA GLY A 146 7.11 9.75 -1.74
C GLY A 146 6.76 8.71 -2.78
N ALA A 147 6.12 7.62 -2.33
CA ALA A 147 5.53 6.67 -3.26
C ALA A 147 4.16 7.17 -3.73
N VAL A 148 3.93 7.07 -5.03
CA VAL A 148 2.70 7.46 -5.71
C VAL A 148 2.24 6.34 -6.62
N ALA A 149 0.98 6.38 -7.04
CA ALA A 149 0.44 5.46 -8.02
C ALA A 149 -0.07 6.21 -9.25
N CYS A 150 0.17 5.67 -10.44
CA CYS A 150 -0.18 6.30 -11.72
C CYS A 150 -1.13 5.39 -12.51
N PHE A 151 -2.37 5.86 -12.69
CA PHE A 151 -3.46 5.18 -13.37
C PHE A 151 -4.42 6.20 -13.99
N GLN A 152 -5.00 5.90 -15.14
CA GLN A 152 -6.13 6.67 -15.71
C GLN A 152 -5.81 8.16 -15.87
N ASP A 153 -4.64 8.50 -16.41
CA ASP A 153 -4.19 9.90 -16.55
C ASP A 153 -4.05 10.65 -15.21
N GLN A 154 -4.04 9.95 -14.09
CA GLN A 154 -4.02 10.52 -12.74
C GLN A 154 -2.89 9.94 -11.88
N ILE A 155 -2.40 10.78 -10.96
CA ILE A 155 -1.36 10.44 -9.98
C ILE A 155 -1.99 10.57 -8.59
N PHE A 156 -1.88 9.50 -7.80
CA PHE A 156 -2.44 9.42 -6.45
C PHE A 156 -1.33 9.24 -5.43
N ALA A 157 -1.48 9.84 -4.26
CA ALA A 157 -0.61 9.51 -3.13
C ALA A 157 -0.87 8.08 -2.66
N ALA A 158 0.19 7.35 -2.32
CA ALA A 158 0.06 5.98 -1.83
C ALA A 158 -0.78 5.88 -0.54
N SER A 159 -0.78 6.92 0.29
CA SER A 159 -1.58 7.00 1.52
C SER A 159 -3.07 7.25 1.28
N GLU A 160 -3.50 7.55 0.06
CA GLU A 160 -4.88 7.97 -0.22
C GLU A 160 -5.55 7.12 -1.31
N ILE A 161 -4.78 6.51 -2.20
CA ILE A 161 -5.31 5.62 -3.24
C ILE A 161 -5.98 4.39 -2.64
N MET A 162 -7.08 3.96 -3.25
CA MET A 162 -7.68 2.65 -3.03
C MET A 162 -8.28 2.08 -4.32
N LYS A 163 -8.34 0.75 -4.41
CA LYS A 163 -9.03 0.03 -5.47
C LYS A 163 -10.52 -0.10 -5.13
N GLU A 164 -11.34 0.77 -5.71
CA GLU A 164 -12.80 0.78 -5.54
C GLU A 164 -13.53 -0.28 -6.36
N VAL A 165 -13.00 -0.62 -7.54
CA VAL A 165 -13.69 -1.53 -8.46
C VAL A 165 -12.79 -2.67 -8.93
N SER A 166 -13.32 -3.88 -8.91
CA SER A 166 -12.57 -5.11 -9.18
C SER A 166 -12.21 -5.35 -10.65
N HIS A 167 -12.91 -4.72 -11.60
CA HIS A 167 -12.85 -5.12 -13.02
C HIS A 167 -12.78 -3.97 -14.03
N ARG A 168 -13.17 -2.75 -13.65
CA ARG A 168 -13.14 -1.60 -14.58
C ARG A 168 -11.74 -1.02 -14.66
N ARG A 169 -11.41 -0.31 -15.76
CA ARG A 169 -10.15 0.44 -15.87
C ARG A 169 -10.12 1.65 -14.92
N ASP A 170 -11.29 2.19 -14.59
CA ASP A 170 -11.48 3.18 -13.51
C ASP A 170 -11.63 2.54 -12.13
N ALA A 171 -10.67 1.66 -11.80
CA ALA A 171 -10.67 0.89 -10.58
C ALA A 171 -10.17 1.68 -9.38
N PHE A 172 -9.24 2.62 -9.57
CA PHE A 172 -8.56 3.31 -8.49
C PHE A 172 -9.09 4.72 -8.31
N SER A 173 -9.21 5.14 -7.05
CA SER A 173 -9.55 6.51 -6.68
C SER A 173 -8.93 6.88 -5.32
N ALA A 174 -9.09 8.13 -4.90
CA ALA A 174 -8.73 8.60 -3.56
C ALA A 174 -9.94 9.32 -2.93
N PRO A 175 -10.92 8.58 -2.39
CA PRO A 175 -12.21 9.14 -2.00
C PRO A 175 -12.10 10.28 -0.98
N GLY A 176 -12.61 11.46 -1.35
CA GLY A 176 -12.60 12.67 -0.51
C GLY A 176 -11.32 13.52 -0.58
N ARG A 177 -10.23 13.01 -1.18
CA ARG A 177 -8.97 13.76 -1.37
C ARG A 177 -8.64 14.00 -2.86
N GLY A 178 -9.11 13.14 -3.75
CA GLY A 178 -8.82 13.18 -5.19
C GLY A 178 -7.36 12.84 -5.52
N PRO A 179 -6.96 12.85 -6.79
CA PRO A 179 -5.56 12.71 -7.17
C PRO A 179 -4.71 13.88 -6.66
N ILE A 180 -3.39 13.69 -6.56
CA ILE A 180 -2.41 14.75 -6.26
C ILE A 180 -1.94 15.48 -7.53
N GLY A 181 -2.17 14.87 -8.69
CA GLY A 181 -1.90 15.45 -9.99
C GLY A 181 -2.49 14.63 -11.12
N GLU A 182 -2.43 15.16 -12.33
CA GLU A 182 -3.01 14.55 -13.52
C GLU A 182 -2.21 14.89 -14.77
N PHE A 183 -2.43 14.15 -15.84
CA PHE A 183 -1.86 14.41 -17.16
C PHE A 183 -2.82 15.30 -17.96
N VAL A 184 -2.39 16.53 -18.25
CA VAL A 184 -3.09 17.49 -19.11
C VAL A 184 -2.24 17.73 -20.35
N ASP A 185 -2.76 17.37 -21.52
CA ASP A 185 -2.04 17.50 -22.80
C ASP A 185 -0.63 16.86 -22.76
N GLY A 186 -0.56 15.65 -22.18
CA GLY A 186 0.69 14.90 -22.03
C GLY A 186 1.67 15.45 -20.98
N ARG A 187 1.29 16.49 -20.22
CA ARG A 187 2.13 17.10 -19.17
C ARG A 187 1.53 16.87 -17.78
N ILE A 188 2.40 16.70 -16.79
CA ILE A 188 1.97 16.51 -15.40
C ILE A 188 1.60 17.85 -14.79
N HIS A 189 0.37 17.95 -14.30
CA HIS A 189 -0.12 19.05 -13.48
C HIS A 189 -0.33 18.57 -12.05
N VAL A 190 0.52 19.04 -11.12
CA VAL A 190 0.42 18.72 -9.69
C VAL A 190 -0.49 19.73 -9.01
N SER A 191 -1.55 19.26 -8.37
CA SER A 191 -2.57 20.09 -7.72
C SER A 191 -2.35 20.22 -6.21
N ARG A 192 -1.73 19.23 -5.56
CA ARG A 192 -1.45 19.26 -4.12
C ARG A 192 -0.29 18.35 -3.72
N LYS A 193 0.25 18.59 -2.52
CA LYS A 193 1.23 17.70 -1.87
C LYS A 193 0.51 16.80 -0.84
N PRO A 194 0.81 15.50 -0.78
CA PRO A 194 0.26 14.65 0.27
C PRO A 194 0.91 14.96 1.63
N ASN A 195 0.14 14.79 2.71
CA ASN A 195 0.68 14.80 4.06
C ASN A 195 1.32 13.43 4.32
N ARG A 196 2.66 13.37 4.32
CA ARG A 196 3.40 12.12 4.55
C ARG A 196 3.81 12.05 6.01
N PRO A 197 3.70 10.86 6.64
CA PRO A 197 4.37 10.67 7.91
C PRO A 197 5.89 10.77 7.73
N PRO A 198 6.63 11.14 8.79
CA PRO A 198 8.08 11.07 8.76
C PRO A 198 8.53 9.68 8.34
N SER A 199 9.39 9.59 7.33
CA SER A 199 10.03 8.32 6.97
C SER A 199 10.84 7.84 8.16
N LEU A 200 10.70 6.58 8.53
CA LEU A 200 11.51 5.99 9.58
C LEU A 200 12.91 5.62 9.06
N ASP A 201 13.88 5.51 9.97
CA ASP A 201 15.27 5.19 9.63
C ASP A 201 15.39 3.85 8.86
N ARG A 202 16.44 3.72 8.05
CA ARG A 202 16.70 2.49 7.28
C ARG A 202 16.97 1.30 8.21
N GLY A 203 16.63 0.10 7.74
CA GLY A 203 16.91 -1.16 8.44
C GLY A 203 15.81 -1.60 9.41
N ILE A 204 14.64 -0.94 9.39
CA ILE A 204 13.45 -1.44 10.07
C ILE A 204 12.98 -2.72 9.38
N ASN A 205 12.73 -3.75 10.19
CA ASN A 205 12.03 -4.94 9.75
C ASN A 205 10.60 -4.87 10.29
N PRO A 206 9.61 -4.49 9.48
CA PRO A 206 8.23 -4.46 9.93
C PRO A 206 7.78 -5.83 10.46
N SER A 207 6.95 -5.86 11.51
CA SER A 207 6.42 -7.12 12.03
C SER A 207 5.54 -7.80 10.99
N LYS A 208 5.76 -9.09 10.73
CA LYS A 208 4.94 -9.89 9.83
C LYS A 208 3.68 -10.43 10.52
N ASP A 209 3.67 -10.46 11.85
CA ASP A 209 2.68 -11.14 12.67
C ASP A 209 1.61 -10.14 13.16
N VAL A 210 1.02 -9.43 12.18
CA VAL A 210 -0.05 -8.45 12.39
C VAL A 210 -1.26 -8.82 11.52
N GLU A 211 -2.40 -9.03 12.18
CA GLU A 211 -3.65 -9.48 11.54
C GLU A 211 -4.72 -8.37 11.48
N ILE A 212 -5.72 -8.56 10.61
CA ILE A 212 -6.93 -7.73 10.58
C ILE A 212 -8.15 -8.61 10.86
N LEU A 213 -9.03 -8.16 11.75
CA LEU A 213 -10.34 -8.76 11.98
C LEU A 213 -11.47 -7.77 11.68
N TRP A 214 -12.30 -8.11 10.70
CA TRP A 214 -13.47 -7.33 10.32
C TRP A 214 -14.68 -7.63 11.20
N ALA A 215 -15.26 -6.59 11.78
CA ALA A 215 -16.50 -6.70 12.54
C ALA A 215 -17.67 -7.03 11.59
N SER A 216 -18.37 -8.12 11.94
CA SER A 216 -19.52 -8.64 11.20
C SER A 216 -20.65 -8.98 12.18
N MET A 217 -21.90 -8.93 11.72
CA MET A 217 -23.06 -9.12 12.60
C MET A 217 -23.03 -10.53 13.18
N GLY A 218 -22.84 -10.64 14.50
CA GLY A 218 -22.72 -11.92 15.22
C GLY A 218 -21.45 -12.73 14.91
N GLY A 219 -20.49 -12.17 14.16
CA GLY A 219 -19.30 -12.90 13.70
C GLY A 219 -18.01 -12.57 14.48
N GLY A 220 -16.91 -13.22 14.08
CA GLY A 220 -15.54 -12.94 14.54
C GLY A 220 -15.15 -13.47 15.92
N THR A 221 -16.09 -13.80 16.81
CA THR A 221 -15.76 -14.31 18.16
C THR A 221 -14.85 -15.55 18.13
N ARG A 222 -15.11 -16.51 17.22
CA ARG A 222 -14.29 -17.73 17.08
C ARG A 222 -12.89 -17.40 16.58
N THR A 223 -12.77 -16.54 15.57
CA THR A 223 -11.48 -16.09 15.03
C THR A 223 -10.67 -15.39 16.10
N LEU A 224 -11.29 -14.48 16.85
CA LEU A 224 -10.63 -13.74 17.92
C LEU A 224 -10.19 -14.66 19.07
N ALA A 225 -10.97 -15.70 19.39
CA ALA A 225 -10.57 -16.72 20.36
C ALA A 225 -9.32 -17.51 19.92
N CYS A 226 -9.22 -17.84 18.64
CA CYS A 226 -8.03 -18.46 18.06
C CYS A 226 -6.82 -17.51 18.16
N LEU A 227 -6.98 -16.25 17.75
CA LEU A 227 -5.92 -15.24 17.84
C LEU A 227 -5.47 -14.99 19.28
N ALA A 228 -6.40 -14.94 20.23
CA ALA A 228 -6.10 -14.77 21.66
C ALA A 228 -5.32 -15.94 22.28
N SER A 229 -5.24 -17.07 21.58
CA SER A 229 -4.46 -18.24 21.99
C SER A 229 -3.09 -18.30 21.29
N ASP A 230 -2.81 -17.40 20.36
CA ASP A 230 -1.55 -17.33 19.61
C ASP A 230 -0.55 -16.41 20.32
N SER A 231 0.54 -16.99 20.83
CA SER A 231 1.61 -16.24 21.49
C SER A 231 2.52 -15.49 20.51
N GLY A 232 2.42 -15.75 19.20
CA GLY A 232 3.21 -15.12 18.16
C GLY A 232 2.62 -13.84 17.59
N LEU A 233 1.40 -13.46 17.99
CA LEU A 233 0.70 -12.30 17.43
C LEU A 233 1.21 -10.99 18.05
N ASP A 234 1.99 -10.24 17.27
CA ASP A 234 2.53 -8.93 17.68
C ASP A 234 1.44 -7.84 17.68
N GLY A 235 0.52 -7.89 16.71
CA GLY A 235 -0.50 -6.87 16.55
C GLY A 235 -1.82 -7.34 15.94
N LEU A 236 -2.89 -6.61 16.24
CA LEU A 236 -4.22 -6.86 15.68
C LEU A 236 -4.93 -5.55 15.34
N VAL A 237 -5.38 -5.42 14.10
CA VAL A 237 -6.28 -4.35 13.68
C VAL A 237 -7.72 -4.85 13.71
N LEU A 238 -8.58 -4.12 14.41
CA LEU A 238 -10.02 -4.37 14.42
C LEU A 238 -10.70 -3.38 13.49
N ALA A 239 -11.36 -3.85 12.43
CA ALA A 239 -12.20 -3.01 11.58
C ALA A 239 -13.63 -2.97 12.16
N GLY A 240 -13.88 -2.02 13.06
CA GLY A 240 -15.12 -1.90 13.82
C GLY A 240 -16.30 -1.33 13.02
N PHE A 241 -17.50 -1.48 13.54
CA PHE A 241 -18.71 -0.87 12.98
C PHE A 241 -18.72 0.65 13.14
N GLY A 242 -19.08 1.38 12.08
CA GLY A 242 -19.30 2.83 12.15
C GLY A 242 -18.10 3.56 12.74
N GLY A 243 -18.26 4.21 13.88
CA GLY A 243 -17.17 4.89 14.59
C GLY A 243 -16.10 4.01 15.24
N GLY A 244 -16.03 2.71 14.96
CA GLY A 244 -15.05 1.79 15.56
C GLY A 244 -15.60 0.94 16.71
N ASN A 245 -16.88 0.57 16.68
CA ASN A 245 -17.48 -0.27 17.73
C ASN A 245 -17.38 -1.77 17.40
N VAL A 246 -17.28 -2.62 18.42
CA VAL A 246 -17.25 -4.09 18.28
C VAL A 246 -18.32 -4.76 19.14
N PRO A 247 -18.70 -6.02 18.87
CA PRO A 247 -19.61 -6.78 19.73
C PRO A 247 -19.04 -6.96 21.15
N PRO A 248 -19.85 -6.88 22.22
CA PRO A 248 -19.40 -7.12 23.60
C PRO A 248 -18.71 -8.49 23.79
N SER A 249 -19.12 -9.51 23.03
CA SER A 249 -18.52 -10.85 23.08
C SER A 249 -17.03 -10.90 22.75
N TRP A 250 -16.51 -9.87 22.06
CA TRP A 250 -15.09 -9.75 21.71
C TRP A 250 -14.25 -9.25 22.89
N VAL A 251 -14.84 -8.48 23.82
CA VAL A 251 -14.11 -7.72 24.84
C VAL A 251 -13.24 -8.62 25.73
N GLN A 252 -13.73 -9.81 26.09
CA GLN A 252 -12.94 -10.76 26.88
C GLN A 252 -11.66 -11.23 26.16
N TYR A 253 -11.71 -11.41 24.84
CA TYR A 253 -10.56 -11.85 24.04
C TYR A 253 -9.63 -10.67 23.74
N ILE A 254 -10.17 -9.47 23.53
CA ILE A 254 -9.38 -8.23 23.45
C ILE A 254 -8.56 -8.05 24.73
N LYS A 255 -9.18 -8.21 25.90
CA LYS A 255 -8.46 -8.16 27.19
C LYS A 255 -7.37 -9.23 27.29
N ALA A 256 -7.64 -10.45 26.82
CA ALA A 256 -6.65 -11.53 26.83
C ALA A 256 -5.43 -11.19 25.95
N LEU A 257 -5.66 -10.68 24.74
CA LEU A 257 -4.63 -10.24 23.79
C LEU A 257 -3.79 -9.07 24.33
N LEU A 258 -4.43 -8.06 24.91
CA LEU A 258 -3.71 -6.95 25.54
C LEU A 258 -2.83 -7.45 26.69
N LYS A 259 -3.33 -8.42 27.47
CA LYS A 259 -2.57 -9.03 28.57
C LYS A 259 -1.38 -9.87 28.07
N SER A 260 -1.46 -10.49 26.89
CA SER A 260 -0.32 -11.19 26.28
C SER A 260 0.68 -10.25 25.60
N GLY A 261 0.37 -8.95 25.51
CA GLY A 261 1.26 -7.92 24.96
C GLY A 261 0.99 -7.54 23.50
N THR A 262 0.03 -8.20 22.84
CA THR A 262 -0.38 -7.86 21.46
C THR A 262 -0.88 -6.43 21.41
N GLN A 263 -0.35 -5.63 20.49
CA GLN A 263 -0.84 -4.26 20.28
C GLN A 263 -2.10 -4.26 19.43
N ILE A 264 -3.19 -3.68 19.92
CA ILE A 264 -4.48 -3.69 19.22
C ILE A 264 -4.80 -2.28 18.75
N VAL A 265 -5.16 -2.12 17.47
CA VAL A 265 -5.62 -0.85 16.89
C VAL A 265 -7.08 -0.99 16.49
N ILE A 266 -7.95 -0.07 16.93
CA ILE A 266 -9.32 0.01 16.44
C ILE A 266 -9.39 0.98 15.25
N THR A 267 -10.02 0.53 14.18
CA THR A 267 -10.34 1.32 12.96
C THR A 267 -11.83 1.20 12.64
N SER A 268 -12.26 1.85 11.57
CA SER A 268 -13.59 1.65 11.01
C SER A 268 -13.57 0.71 9.82
N ARG A 269 -14.61 -0.12 9.69
CA ARG A 269 -14.93 -0.86 8.46
C ARG A 269 -15.58 0.01 7.39
N CYS A 270 -15.95 1.24 7.72
CA CYS A 270 -16.46 2.20 6.74
C CYS A 270 -15.31 2.60 5.82
N PRO A 271 -15.52 2.70 4.49
CA PRO A 271 -14.46 3.08 3.56
C PRO A 271 -13.82 4.45 3.82
N ARG A 272 -14.54 5.33 4.54
CA ARG A 272 -14.09 6.68 4.91
C ARG A 272 -14.59 7.05 6.30
N GLY A 273 -13.86 7.92 6.97
CA GLY A 273 -14.26 8.53 8.24
C GLY A 273 -13.14 8.46 9.26
N TYR A 274 -13.50 8.66 10.53
CA TYR A 274 -12.61 8.55 11.67
C TYR A 274 -13.23 7.59 12.69
N VAL A 275 -12.38 6.95 13.49
CA VAL A 275 -12.80 6.42 14.78
C VAL A 275 -13.35 7.58 15.63
N ILE A 276 -14.48 7.36 16.29
CA ILE A 276 -15.10 8.38 17.15
C ILE A 276 -15.52 7.75 18.48
N THR A 277 -15.43 8.53 19.55
CA THR A 277 -15.66 8.05 20.91
C THR A 277 -16.87 8.67 21.62
N PRO A 278 -18.04 8.90 20.98
CA PRO A 278 -19.18 9.52 21.66
C PRO A 278 -19.94 8.56 22.59
N TYR A 279 -19.73 7.24 22.44
CA TYR A 279 -20.50 6.21 23.13
C TYR A 279 -19.76 5.61 24.33
N GLY A 280 -20.50 5.19 25.35
CA GLY A 280 -19.96 4.61 26.58
C GLY A 280 -20.39 3.16 26.87
N PHE A 281 -20.99 2.45 25.92
CA PHE A 281 -21.42 1.06 26.08
C PHE A 281 -20.25 0.07 25.92
N GLU A 282 -20.40 -1.16 26.42
CA GLU A 282 -19.38 -2.21 26.29
C GLU A 282 -19.10 -2.56 24.82
N GLY A 283 -17.82 -2.57 24.44
CA GLY A 283 -17.41 -2.75 23.03
C GLY A 283 -17.43 -1.47 22.19
N SER A 284 -17.81 -0.31 22.75
CA SER A 284 -17.61 0.96 22.07
C SER A 284 -16.14 1.34 21.96
N ALA A 285 -15.74 2.09 20.92
CA ALA A 285 -14.36 2.53 20.72
C ALA A 285 -13.77 3.21 21.97
N ARG A 286 -14.55 4.08 22.64
CA ARG A 286 -14.15 4.70 23.92
C ARG A 286 -13.77 3.67 24.98
N LYS A 287 -14.65 2.68 25.20
CA LYS A 287 -14.41 1.61 26.20
C LYS A 287 -13.25 0.71 25.82
N LEU A 288 -12.97 0.50 24.53
CA LEU A 288 -11.79 -0.22 24.08
C LEU A 288 -10.51 0.57 24.36
N MET A 289 -10.50 1.87 24.11
CA MET A 289 -9.34 2.73 24.40
C MET A 289 -9.04 2.81 25.90
N GLU A 290 -10.07 2.85 26.75
CA GLU A 290 -9.90 2.73 28.21
C GLU A 290 -9.21 1.42 28.64
N LEU A 291 -9.29 0.36 27.82
CA LEU A 291 -8.58 -0.91 28.05
C LEU A 291 -7.13 -0.90 27.53
N GLY A 292 -6.73 0.10 26.75
CA GLY A 292 -5.42 0.19 26.09
C GLY A 292 -5.42 -0.17 24.61
N VAL A 293 -6.58 -0.26 23.95
CA VAL A 293 -6.66 -0.35 22.49
C VAL A 293 -6.29 1.00 21.87
N LEU A 294 -5.39 0.99 20.89
CA LEU A 294 -4.90 2.18 20.19
C LEU A 294 -5.93 2.69 19.17
N GLU A 295 -6.00 4.00 19.01
CA GLU A 295 -6.83 4.67 18.00
C GLU A 295 -6.16 4.64 16.62
N GLY A 296 -6.88 4.17 15.60
CA GLY A 296 -6.42 4.20 14.21
C GLY A 296 -6.83 5.43 13.40
N GLY A 297 -7.54 6.38 14.01
CA GLY A 297 -7.96 7.64 13.39
C GLY A 297 -8.75 7.43 12.10
N SER A 298 -8.22 7.97 11.00
CA SER A 298 -8.73 7.87 9.63
C SER A 298 -8.12 6.74 8.80
N LEU A 299 -7.14 6.01 9.33
CA LEU A 299 -6.52 4.91 8.60
C LEU A 299 -7.55 3.83 8.26
N ARG A 300 -7.54 3.39 6.99
CA ARG A 300 -8.26 2.17 6.59
C ARG A 300 -7.63 0.94 7.26
N PRO A 301 -8.37 -0.16 7.47
CA PRO A 301 -7.84 -1.34 8.16
C PRO A 301 -6.52 -1.87 7.59
N GLU A 302 -6.38 -1.90 6.26
CA GLU A 302 -5.18 -2.32 5.54
C GLU A 302 -4.01 -1.38 5.82
N GLN A 303 -4.26 -0.07 5.81
CA GLN A 303 -3.26 0.95 6.12
C GLN A 303 -2.84 0.89 7.59
N ALA A 304 -3.79 0.73 8.51
CA ALA A 304 -3.51 0.57 9.93
C ALA A 304 -2.67 -0.67 10.20
N ARG A 305 -2.91 -1.77 9.47
CA ARG A 305 -2.11 -3.00 9.59
C ARG A 305 -0.66 -2.75 9.20
N LEU A 306 -0.43 -2.11 8.06
CA LEU A 306 0.92 -1.78 7.59
C LEU A 306 1.61 -0.79 8.53
N ARG A 307 0.87 0.21 9.01
CA ARG A 307 1.38 1.21 9.95
C ARG A 307 1.76 0.57 11.29
N LEU A 308 0.89 -0.28 11.84
CA LEU A 308 1.17 -1.02 13.06
C LEU A 308 2.39 -1.93 12.88
N SER A 309 2.44 -2.70 11.79
CA SER A 309 3.59 -3.54 11.44
C SER A 309 4.90 -2.77 11.41
N VAL A 310 4.94 -1.63 10.72
CA VAL A 310 6.13 -0.77 10.63
C VAL A 310 6.51 -0.16 11.99
N GLY A 311 5.52 0.34 12.75
CA GLY A 311 5.76 0.92 14.07
C GLY A 311 6.32 -0.09 15.08
N LEU A 312 5.79 -1.31 15.08
CA LEU A 312 6.30 -2.42 15.89
C LEU A 312 7.72 -2.81 15.48
N GLY A 313 7.98 -2.89 14.17
CA GLY A 313 9.33 -3.14 13.63
C GLY A 313 10.35 -2.07 14.03
N ALA A 314 9.90 -0.83 14.21
CA ALA A 314 10.69 0.28 14.71
C ALA A 314 10.84 0.29 16.25
N GLY A 315 10.27 -0.70 16.94
CA GLY A 315 10.30 -0.82 18.39
C GLY A 315 9.39 0.18 19.11
N TYR A 316 8.43 0.80 18.43
CA TYR A 316 7.52 1.77 19.04
C TYR A 316 6.48 1.06 19.91
N LYS A 317 6.15 1.66 21.06
CA LYS A 317 5.18 1.15 22.04
C LYS A 317 4.47 2.32 22.73
N GLY A 318 3.30 2.06 23.31
CA GLY A 318 2.54 3.04 24.08
C GLY A 318 2.28 4.33 23.29
N ASP A 319 2.47 5.48 23.94
CA ASP A 319 2.19 6.80 23.35
C ASP A 319 2.95 7.04 22.05
N LYS A 320 4.21 6.58 21.95
CA LYS A 320 5.00 6.74 20.71
C LYS A 320 4.38 5.97 19.53
N LEU A 321 3.82 4.79 19.78
CA LEU A 321 3.13 4.02 18.75
C LEU A 321 1.79 4.70 18.38
N GLN A 322 1.06 5.22 19.38
CA GLN A 322 -0.18 5.96 19.16
C GLN A 322 0.04 7.23 18.31
N GLU A 323 1.06 8.03 18.62
CA GLU A 323 1.45 9.21 17.86
C GLU A 323 1.84 8.85 16.43
N TYR A 324 2.61 7.76 16.25
CA TYR A 324 2.99 7.30 14.93
C TYR A 324 1.78 6.86 14.08
N LEU A 325 0.81 6.16 14.69
CA LEU A 325 -0.43 5.77 14.02
C LEU A 325 -1.24 6.98 13.52
N LEU A 326 -1.31 8.06 14.29
CA LEU A 326 -2.09 9.25 13.98
C LEU A 326 -1.32 10.34 13.20
N SER A 327 -0.04 10.14 12.94
CA SER A 327 0.76 11.13 12.20
C SER A 327 0.38 11.18 10.71
N GLY A 328 0.44 12.37 10.10
CA GLY A 328 0.14 12.52 8.67
C GLY A 328 -1.35 12.48 8.30
N GLU A 329 -2.27 12.45 9.28
CA GLU A 329 -3.72 12.66 9.05
C GLU A 329 -4.08 14.09 8.62
#